data_AF-A0A5C6U047-F1
#
_entry.id   AF-A0A5C6U047-F1
#
_cell.length_a   1.000
_cell.length_b   1.000
_cell.length_c   1.000
_cell.angle_alpha   90.00
_cell.angle_beta   90.00
_cell.angle_gamma   90.00
#
_symmetry.space_group_name_H-M   'P 1'
#
loop_
_entity.id
_entity.type
_entity.pdbx_description
1 polymer ?
#
loop_
_entity_poly.entity_id
_entity_poly.type
_entity_poly.pdbx_seq_one_letter_code
_entity_poly.pdbx_strand_id
1 'polypeptide(L)'
;MLSPDGRCKTFDASANGFVRGEGCGLIVLERLSDAVAKGRRILAVIPGSAINQDGRSSGLTVPNGPAQQEVVRQALAAARLKPLDVSYVEAHGTGTSLGDPIEVEALAAVYGEGRAMARPFEVGSVKSNIGHLEAASGVASVIKIVMALQHRQLPASLHVKQLTPAIPWESIPVRVSTGLHPWEPASGRRIAGISAFGFSGMNAHVLVAEAPPAQPRAATDAQGARALHALRCLRAAMSRWPNWPGASPITSRQRLTSRWPMSVPRPRSVARTCRCAA
;
A
#
# COMPACT_ATOMS: atom_id res chain seq x y z
N MET A 1 14.77 -8.21 16.31
CA MET A 1 13.87 -7.80 15.22
C MET A 1 13.11 -8.96 14.63
N LEU A 2 13.78 -10.06 14.27
CA LEU A 2 13.12 -11.23 13.69
C LEU A 2 12.40 -12.07 14.74
N SER A 3 11.24 -12.63 14.38
CA SER A 3 10.53 -13.62 15.19
C SER A 3 11.20 -14.99 15.04
N PRO A 4 11.51 -15.70 16.14
CA PRO A 4 11.99 -17.08 16.09
C PRO A 4 10.95 -18.05 15.54
N ASP A 5 9.66 -17.68 15.54
CA ASP A 5 8.56 -18.54 15.08
C ASP A 5 8.31 -18.43 13.57
N GLY A 6 9.04 -17.54 12.89
CA GLY A 6 8.87 -17.26 11.46
C GLY A 6 7.50 -16.67 11.11
N ARG A 7 6.89 -15.88 12.02
CA ARG A 7 5.56 -15.27 11.81
C ARG A 7 5.50 -13.83 12.32
N CYS A 8 4.77 -12.97 11.60
CA CYS A 8 4.36 -11.67 12.13
C CYS A 8 3.06 -11.86 12.93
N LYS A 9 3.18 -11.95 14.26
CA LYS A 9 2.03 -12.15 15.18
C LYS A 9 1.46 -10.81 15.63
N THR A 10 1.10 -9.98 14.65
CA THR A 10 0.72 -8.59 14.86
C THR A 10 -0.44 -8.47 15.84
N PHE A 11 -0.27 -7.65 16.87
CA PHE A 11 -1.23 -7.38 17.97
C PHE A 11 -1.49 -8.53 18.95
N ASP A 12 -0.84 -9.68 18.76
CA ASP A 12 -0.94 -10.82 19.67
C ASP A 12 -0.01 -10.65 20.88
N ALA A 13 -0.40 -11.18 22.05
CA ALA A 13 0.40 -11.17 23.27
C ALA A 13 1.77 -11.85 23.11
N SER A 14 1.90 -12.78 22.15
CA SER A 14 3.16 -13.46 21.84
C SER A 14 4.01 -12.75 20.78
N ALA A 15 3.64 -11.56 20.31
CA ALA A 15 4.40 -10.76 19.34
C ALA A 15 5.87 -10.62 19.75
N ASN A 16 6.77 -11.18 18.95
CA ASN A 16 8.19 -11.34 19.28
C ASN A 16 9.13 -11.00 18.10
N GLY A 17 8.64 -10.23 17.13
CA GLY A 17 9.36 -9.83 15.93
C GLY A 17 8.58 -10.10 14.63
N PHE A 18 9.20 -9.76 13.51
CA PHE A 18 8.65 -10.02 12.17
C PHE A 18 9.35 -11.20 11.49
N VAL A 19 8.73 -11.75 10.45
CA VAL A 19 9.38 -12.66 9.49
C VAL A 19 9.62 -11.92 8.18
N ARG A 20 10.79 -12.10 7.55
CA ARG A 20 11.07 -11.53 6.23
C ARG A 20 10.21 -12.24 5.19
N GLY A 21 9.70 -11.47 4.24
CA GLY A 21 9.09 -12.00 3.03
C GLY A 21 9.65 -11.28 1.81
N GLU A 22 9.34 -11.81 0.64
CA GLU A 22 9.72 -11.23 -0.64
C GLU A 22 8.48 -10.95 -1.47
N GLY A 23 8.52 -9.89 -2.28
CA GLY A 23 7.42 -9.59 -3.17
C GLY A 23 7.67 -8.40 -4.07
N CYS A 24 6.86 -8.30 -5.11
CA CYS A 24 6.83 -7.19 -6.04
C CYS A 24 5.37 -6.84 -6.31
N GLY A 25 5.04 -5.56 -6.26
CA GLY A 25 3.70 -5.05 -6.52
C GLY A 25 3.79 -3.77 -7.33
N LEU A 26 2.82 -3.56 -8.21
CA LEU A 26 2.78 -2.40 -9.09
C LEU A 26 1.36 -1.86 -9.15
N ILE A 27 1.24 -0.54 -9.04
CA ILE A 27 -0.01 0.19 -9.18
C ILE A 27 0.16 1.26 -10.26
N VAL A 28 -0.91 1.54 -11.00
CA VAL A 28 -0.94 2.60 -12.01
C VAL A 28 -1.81 3.72 -11.49
N LEU A 29 -1.22 4.91 -11.34
CA LEU A 29 -1.89 6.08 -10.84
C LEU A 29 -2.19 7.05 -11.96
N GLU A 30 -3.35 7.68 -11.87
CA GLU A 30 -3.75 8.80 -12.72
C GLU A 30 -4.59 9.76 -11.88
N ARG A 31 -4.59 11.05 -12.24
CA ARG A 31 -5.54 12.00 -11.65
C ARG A 31 -6.96 11.49 -11.86
N LEU A 32 -7.78 11.57 -10.82
CA LEU A 32 -9.17 11.11 -10.88
C LEU A 32 -9.95 11.77 -12.04
N SER A 33 -9.75 13.07 -12.24
CA SER A 33 -10.35 13.84 -13.34
C SER A 33 -10.02 13.25 -14.72
N ASP A 34 -8.76 12.88 -14.94
CA ASP A 34 -8.28 12.35 -16.20
C ASP A 34 -8.79 10.92 -16.42
N ALA A 35 -8.81 10.10 -15.37
CA ALA A 35 -9.34 8.74 -15.42
C ALA A 35 -10.84 8.74 -15.77
N VAL A 36 -11.61 9.65 -15.15
CA VAL A 36 -13.04 9.87 -15.44
C VAL A 36 -13.22 10.36 -16.88
N ALA A 37 -12.50 11.41 -17.29
CA ALA A 37 -12.60 11.97 -18.64
C ALA A 37 -12.25 10.95 -19.74
N LYS A 38 -11.33 10.02 -19.45
CA LYS A 38 -10.93 8.94 -20.37
C LYS A 38 -11.79 7.67 -20.22
N GLY A 39 -12.81 7.70 -19.36
CA GLY A 39 -13.68 6.55 -19.10
C GLY A 39 -12.93 5.31 -18.63
N ARG A 40 -11.85 5.49 -17.86
CA ARG A 40 -11.04 4.40 -17.31
C ARG A 40 -11.69 3.83 -16.06
N ARG A 41 -11.52 2.52 -15.86
CA ARG A 41 -11.94 1.86 -14.63
C ARG A 41 -11.08 2.39 -13.47
N ILE A 42 -11.74 2.87 -12.42
CA ILE A 42 -11.11 3.33 -11.19
C ILE A 42 -11.33 2.23 -10.14
N LEU A 43 -10.25 1.71 -9.57
CA LEU A 43 -10.33 0.65 -8.55
C LEU A 43 -10.49 1.25 -7.14
N ALA A 44 -9.80 2.35 -6.88
CA ALA A 44 -9.85 3.13 -5.64
C ALA A 44 -9.32 4.54 -5.91
N VAL A 45 -9.42 5.42 -4.92
CA VAL A 45 -8.89 6.79 -4.96
C VAL A 45 -7.92 6.99 -3.80
N ILE A 46 -6.79 7.66 -4.04
CA ILE A 46 -5.87 8.11 -2.98
C ILE A 46 -6.16 9.61 -2.74
N PRO A 47 -7.01 9.98 -1.77
CA PRO A 47 -7.34 11.38 -1.53
C PRO A 47 -6.21 12.18 -0.85
N GLY A 48 -5.29 11.52 -0.15
CA GLY A 48 -4.18 12.18 0.51
C GLY A 48 -3.16 11.21 1.10
N SER A 49 -1.96 11.72 1.33
CA SER A 49 -0.85 11.01 1.93
C SER A 49 0.11 11.98 2.59
N ALA A 50 0.88 11.52 3.56
CA ALA A 50 1.96 12.28 4.17
C ALA A 50 3.17 11.38 4.47
N ILE A 51 4.33 12.02 4.59
CA ILE A 51 5.57 11.42 5.08
C ILE A 51 6.18 12.35 6.12
N ASN A 52 6.81 11.79 7.16
CA ASN A 52 7.60 12.55 8.12
C ASN A 52 8.76 11.70 8.69
N GLN A 53 9.41 12.18 9.75
CA GLN A 53 10.52 11.46 10.37
C GLN A 53 10.39 11.45 11.90
N ASP A 54 10.79 10.35 12.54
CA ASP A 54 10.72 10.12 14.00
C ASP A 54 11.54 11.12 14.83
N GLY A 55 12.48 11.80 14.20
CA GLY A 55 13.40 12.77 14.77
C GLY A 55 14.28 12.15 15.85
N ARG A 56 14.41 12.88 16.95
CA ARG A 56 15.11 12.41 18.14
C ARG A 56 14.18 11.51 18.95
N SER A 57 14.29 10.20 18.76
CA SER A 57 13.62 9.17 19.56
C SER A 57 14.57 8.54 20.59
N SER A 58 14.07 7.60 21.40
CA SER A 58 14.86 6.88 22.43
C SER A 58 15.96 5.96 21.87
N GLY A 59 16.03 5.83 20.54
CA GLY A 59 17.10 5.15 19.82
C GLY A 59 16.80 5.22 18.33
N LEU A 60 17.83 5.21 17.47
CA LEU A 60 17.70 5.41 16.02
C LEU A 60 16.61 4.55 15.36
N THR A 61 16.36 3.38 15.94
CA THR A 61 15.52 2.31 15.40
C THR A 61 14.24 2.11 16.20
N VAL A 62 14.03 2.94 17.22
CA VAL A 62 12.88 2.87 18.12
C VAL A 62 11.80 3.80 17.56
N PRO A 63 10.58 3.28 17.30
CA PRO A 63 9.51 4.08 16.73
C PRO A 63 9.08 5.22 17.65
N ASN A 64 8.52 6.29 17.07
CA ASN A 64 8.08 7.47 17.80
C ASN A 64 6.55 7.68 17.66
N GLY A 65 5.80 7.43 18.73
CA GLY A 65 4.33 7.57 18.75
C GLY A 65 3.83 8.95 18.32
N PRO A 66 4.32 10.07 18.92
CA PRO A 66 4.00 11.42 18.46
C PRO A 66 4.26 11.67 16.97
N ALA A 67 5.37 11.17 16.41
CA ALA A 67 5.65 11.30 14.98
C ALA A 67 4.64 10.51 14.12
N GLN A 68 4.22 9.32 14.58
CA GLN A 68 3.18 8.53 13.93
C GLN A 68 1.81 9.23 13.98
N GLN A 69 1.45 9.86 15.11
CA GLN A 69 0.23 10.67 15.21
C GLN A 69 0.25 11.81 14.19
N GLU A 70 1.38 12.52 14.11
CA GLU A 70 1.53 13.68 13.22
C GLU A 70 1.42 13.29 11.74
N VAL A 71 2.06 12.21 11.28
CA VAL A 71 1.94 11.80 9.87
C VAL A 71 0.51 11.40 9.51
N VAL A 72 -0.23 10.79 10.44
CA VAL A 72 -1.65 10.46 10.23
C VAL A 72 -2.50 11.73 10.12
N ARG A 73 -2.28 12.71 11.01
CA ARG A 73 -2.98 14.01 10.96
C ARG A 73 -2.68 14.76 9.67
N GLN A 74 -1.43 14.77 9.22
CA GLN A 74 -1.04 15.40 7.95
C GLN A 74 -1.71 14.73 6.75
N ALA A 75 -1.78 13.40 6.72
CA ALA A 75 -2.46 12.68 5.64
C ALA A 75 -3.98 12.98 5.61
N LEU A 76 -4.63 13.04 6.77
CA LEU A 76 -6.03 13.46 6.91
C LEU A 76 -6.24 14.90 6.43
N ALA A 77 -5.37 15.83 6.84
CA ALA A 77 -5.43 17.22 6.43
C ALA A 77 -5.24 17.38 4.91
N ALA A 78 -4.27 16.67 4.32
CA ALA A 78 -4.04 16.65 2.87
C ALA A 78 -5.27 16.15 2.09
N ALA A 79 -5.99 15.17 2.65
CA ALA A 79 -7.24 14.64 2.08
C ALA A 79 -8.49 15.47 2.42
N ARG A 80 -8.39 16.44 3.33
CA ARG A 80 -9.54 17.17 3.93
C ARG A 80 -10.58 16.22 4.55
N LEU A 81 -10.12 15.15 5.18
CA LEU A 81 -10.94 14.15 5.85
C LEU A 81 -10.86 14.31 7.36
N LYS A 82 -11.93 13.92 8.05
CA LYS A 82 -11.96 13.83 9.52
C LYS A 82 -11.51 12.44 9.95
N PRO A 83 -10.99 12.28 11.18
CA PRO A 83 -10.64 10.95 11.70
C PRO A 83 -11.83 9.97 11.70
N LEU A 84 -13.06 10.49 11.89
CA LEU A 84 -14.29 9.70 11.87
C LEU A 84 -14.66 9.14 10.49
N ASP A 85 -14.10 9.66 9.40
CA ASP A 85 -14.38 9.18 8.04
C ASP A 85 -13.67 7.86 7.72
N VAL A 86 -12.64 7.50 8.49
CA VAL A 86 -11.85 6.27 8.31
C VAL A 86 -12.43 5.15 9.18
N SER A 87 -12.73 3.99 8.60
CA SER A 87 -13.24 2.82 9.34
C SER A 87 -12.23 1.69 9.50
N TYR A 88 -11.13 1.70 8.74
CA TYR A 88 -10.09 0.67 8.80
C TYR A 88 -8.70 1.27 8.69
N VAL A 89 -7.72 0.68 9.36
CA VAL A 89 -6.30 0.98 9.16
C VAL A 89 -5.53 -0.31 8.89
N GLU A 90 -4.91 -0.37 7.72
CA GLU A 90 -3.87 -1.34 7.42
C GLU A 90 -2.57 -0.85 8.05
N ALA A 91 -2.26 -1.39 9.22
CA ALA A 91 -1.13 -0.97 10.03
C ALA A 91 0.21 -1.36 9.40
N HIS A 92 1.27 -0.70 9.84
CA HIS A 92 2.63 -1.16 9.64
C HIS A 92 2.80 -2.53 10.31
N GLY A 93 2.37 -2.69 11.55
CA GLY A 93 1.99 -3.95 12.19
C GLY A 93 2.97 -5.09 11.96
N THR A 94 4.20 -4.93 12.45
CA THR A 94 5.28 -5.91 12.24
C THR A 94 5.27 -7.08 13.22
N GLY A 95 4.44 -7.05 14.27
CA GLY A 95 4.46 -8.11 15.28
C GLY A 95 5.61 -7.94 16.27
N THR A 96 6.08 -6.72 16.48
CA THR A 96 7.12 -6.43 17.47
C THR A 96 6.50 -6.05 18.80
N SER A 97 7.04 -6.56 19.91
CA SER A 97 6.49 -6.35 21.25
C SER A 97 6.41 -4.87 21.65
N LEU A 98 7.33 -4.03 21.16
CA LEU A 98 7.37 -2.59 21.41
C LEU A 98 6.61 -1.78 20.34
N GLY A 99 6.74 -2.15 19.06
CA GLY A 99 6.20 -1.35 17.97
C GLY A 99 4.69 -1.43 17.85
N ASP A 100 4.11 -2.63 18.06
CA ASP A 100 2.66 -2.81 17.94
C ASP A 100 1.87 -1.95 18.94
N PRO A 101 2.24 -1.86 20.25
CA PRO A 101 1.59 -0.94 21.18
C PRO A 101 1.71 0.53 20.79
N ILE A 102 2.91 0.98 20.42
CA ILE A 102 3.16 2.38 20.03
C ILE A 102 2.29 2.76 18.83
N GLU A 103 2.17 1.88 17.84
CA GLU A 103 1.37 2.12 16.66
C GLU A 103 -0.13 2.18 16.98
N VAL A 104 -0.66 1.23 17.74
CA VAL A 104 -2.10 1.21 18.05
C VAL A 104 -2.48 2.41 18.90
N GLU A 105 -1.66 2.80 19.88
CA GLU A 105 -1.89 4.01 20.68
C GLU A 105 -1.82 5.29 19.83
N ALA A 106 -0.86 5.40 18.90
CA ALA A 106 -0.77 6.54 18.00
C ALA A 106 -2.00 6.63 17.07
N LEU A 107 -2.46 5.50 16.53
CA LEU A 107 -3.68 5.45 15.72
C LEU A 107 -4.92 5.80 16.55
N ALA A 108 -5.04 5.27 17.77
CA ALA A 108 -6.15 5.57 18.67
C ALA A 108 -6.20 7.06 19.07
N ALA A 109 -5.04 7.68 19.30
CA ALA A 109 -4.94 9.09 19.63
C ALA A 109 -5.43 10.02 18.51
N VAL A 110 -5.44 9.56 17.25
CA VAL A 110 -5.94 10.34 16.11
C VAL A 110 -7.35 9.89 15.71
N TYR A 111 -7.51 8.61 15.37
CA TYR A 111 -8.77 8.04 14.87
C TYR A 111 -9.82 7.82 15.95
N GLY A 112 -9.43 7.81 17.22
CA GLY A 112 -10.34 7.75 18.36
C GLY A 112 -10.97 9.10 18.71
N GLU A 113 -10.48 10.22 18.17
CA GLU A 113 -11.03 11.54 18.45
C GLU A 113 -12.51 11.63 18.02
N GLY A 114 -13.39 11.86 19.00
CA GLY A 114 -14.84 11.92 18.79
C GLY A 114 -15.49 10.57 18.45
N ARG A 115 -14.77 9.45 18.56
CA ARG A 115 -15.28 8.11 18.24
C ARG A 115 -15.84 7.42 19.48
N ALA A 116 -17.07 6.93 19.38
CA ALA A 116 -17.67 6.12 20.44
C ALA A 116 -17.03 4.72 20.52
N MET A 117 -16.83 4.19 21.73
CA MET A 117 -16.33 2.82 21.96
C MET A 117 -17.19 1.75 21.26
N ALA A 118 -18.50 1.97 21.14
CA ALA A 118 -19.42 1.08 20.44
C ALA A 118 -19.27 1.08 18.90
N ARG A 119 -18.47 2.00 18.35
CA ARG A 119 -18.19 2.12 16.91
C ARG A 119 -16.68 2.28 16.66
N PRO A 120 -15.88 1.28 17.06
CA PRO A 120 -14.44 1.35 16.92
C PRO A 120 -14.04 1.38 15.43
N PHE A 121 -12.88 1.94 15.13
CA PHE A 121 -12.25 1.65 13.85
C PHE A 121 -11.52 0.32 13.95
N GLU A 122 -11.32 -0.34 12.80
CA GLU A 122 -10.64 -1.62 12.76
C GLU A 122 -9.19 -1.50 12.33
N VAL A 123 -8.34 -2.39 12.84
CA VAL A 123 -6.93 -2.50 12.45
C VAL A 123 -6.61 -3.90 11.96
N GLY A 124 -5.65 -3.98 11.06
CA GLY A 124 -5.07 -5.25 10.63
C GLY A 124 -3.73 -5.08 9.92
N SER A 125 -3.10 -6.19 9.55
CA SER A 125 -1.82 -6.17 8.82
C SER A 125 -1.70 -7.35 7.88
N VAL A 126 -1.42 -7.08 6.60
CA VAL A 126 -1.11 -8.07 5.57
C VAL A 126 0.15 -8.88 5.91
N LYS A 127 1.03 -8.36 6.77
CA LYS A 127 2.27 -9.03 7.16
C LYS A 127 2.01 -10.32 7.94
N SER A 128 0.84 -10.43 8.58
CA SER A 128 0.40 -11.68 9.20
C SER A 128 0.15 -12.81 8.19
N ASN A 129 -0.08 -12.49 6.91
CA ASN A 129 -0.31 -13.46 5.84
C ASN A 129 0.96 -13.77 5.03
N ILE A 130 1.75 -12.74 4.71
CA ILE A 130 2.85 -12.84 3.72
C ILE A 130 4.22 -12.40 4.26
N GLY A 131 4.32 -12.13 5.57
CA GLY A 131 5.53 -11.60 6.17
C GLY A 131 5.80 -10.14 5.83
N HIS A 132 6.92 -9.63 6.30
CA HIS A 132 7.37 -8.27 6.04
C HIS A 132 8.17 -8.21 4.73
N LEU A 133 7.55 -7.67 3.68
CA LEU A 133 8.15 -7.57 2.34
C LEU A 133 9.12 -6.39 2.17
N GLU A 134 9.58 -5.80 3.27
CA GLU A 134 10.51 -4.67 3.27
C GLU A 134 10.00 -3.54 2.34
N ALA A 135 10.75 -3.23 1.28
CA ALA A 135 10.43 -2.19 0.29
C ALA A 135 9.06 -2.39 -0.39
N ALA A 136 8.58 -3.63 -0.53
CA ALA A 136 7.29 -3.92 -1.15
C ALA A 136 6.11 -3.94 -0.16
N SER A 137 6.35 -3.70 1.14
CA SER A 137 5.29 -3.80 2.15
C SER A 137 4.16 -2.80 1.92
N GLY A 138 4.50 -1.54 1.61
CA GLY A 138 3.50 -0.49 1.40
C GLY A 138 2.58 -0.80 0.21
N VAL A 139 3.13 -1.23 -0.92
CA VAL A 139 2.32 -1.56 -2.11
C VAL A 139 1.46 -2.81 -1.90
N ALA A 140 1.94 -3.80 -1.14
CA ALA A 140 1.13 -4.96 -0.77
C ALA A 140 -0.08 -4.57 0.09
N SER A 141 0.12 -3.66 1.06
CA SER A 141 -0.96 -3.08 1.86
C SER A 141 -1.96 -2.30 1.00
N VAL A 142 -1.50 -1.50 0.04
CA VAL A 142 -2.39 -0.81 -0.94
C VAL A 142 -3.21 -1.82 -1.72
N ILE A 143 -2.59 -2.89 -2.24
CA ILE A 143 -3.29 -3.93 -3.00
C ILE A 143 -4.34 -4.62 -2.12
N LYS A 144 -4.01 -4.99 -0.88
CA LYS A 144 -4.97 -5.57 0.08
C LYS A 144 -6.20 -4.66 0.25
N ILE A 145 -5.99 -3.37 0.49
CA ILE A 145 -7.08 -2.41 0.69
C ILE A 145 -7.91 -2.22 -0.57
N VAL A 146 -7.28 -2.12 -1.75
CA VAL A 146 -8.02 -2.03 -3.01
C VAL A 146 -8.89 -3.27 -3.22
N MET A 147 -8.38 -4.47 -2.94
CA MET A 147 -9.17 -5.70 -3.00
C MET A 147 -10.31 -5.68 -1.98
N ALA A 148 -10.05 -5.28 -0.74
CA ALA A 148 -11.08 -5.17 0.31
C ALA A 148 -12.19 -4.18 -0.08
N LEU A 149 -11.85 -3.05 -0.73
CA LEU A 149 -12.83 -2.09 -1.25
C LEU A 149 -13.67 -2.69 -2.38
N GLN A 150 -13.04 -3.36 -3.35
CA GLN A 150 -13.74 -3.97 -4.50
C GLN A 150 -14.68 -5.10 -4.05
N HIS A 151 -14.30 -5.86 -3.01
CA HIS A 151 -15.11 -6.92 -2.44
C HIS A 151 -16.06 -6.44 -1.32
N ARG A 152 -15.92 -5.18 -0.87
CA ARG A 152 -16.67 -4.59 0.25
C ARG A 152 -16.59 -5.46 1.51
N GLN A 153 -15.43 -6.06 1.76
CA GLN A 153 -15.17 -7.00 2.86
C GLN A 153 -13.78 -6.77 3.44
N LEU A 154 -13.64 -6.91 4.76
CA LEU A 154 -12.35 -6.88 5.44
C LEU A 154 -11.87 -8.30 5.72
N PRO A 155 -10.64 -8.68 5.30
CA PRO A 155 -10.08 -9.98 5.62
C PRO A 155 -9.49 -10.01 7.04
N ALA A 156 -9.38 -11.22 7.60
CA ALA A 156 -8.76 -11.45 8.89
C ALA A 156 -7.25 -11.11 8.88
N SER A 157 -6.78 -10.51 9.97
CA SER A 157 -5.37 -10.53 10.38
C SER A 157 -5.13 -11.82 11.16
N LEU A 158 -4.05 -12.52 10.80
CA LEU A 158 -3.78 -13.86 11.30
C LEU A 158 -2.99 -13.83 12.60
N HIS A 159 -2.94 -14.99 13.26
CA HIS A 159 -2.12 -15.28 14.45
C HIS A 159 -2.52 -14.55 15.74
N VAL A 160 -3.64 -13.83 15.75
CA VAL A 160 -4.21 -13.22 16.95
C VAL A 160 -4.99 -14.29 17.73
N LYS A 161 -4.36 -14.85 18.77
CA LYS A 161 -4.98 -15.78 19.72
C LYS A 161 -5.42 -15.04 20.99
N GLN A 162 -4.56 -14.15 21.47
CA GLN A 162 -4.80 -13.32 22.63
C GLN A 162 -4.24 -11.93 22.34
N LEU A 163 -5.06 -10.90 22.47
CA LEU A 163 -4.58 -9.53 22.27
C LEU A 163 -3.49 -9.18 23.29
N THR A 164 -2.46 -8.44 22.85
CA THR A 164 -1.38 -8.02 23.75
C THR A 164 -1.93 -7.16 24.90
N PRO A 165 -1.55 -7.43 26.17
CA PRO A 165 -1.99 -6.64 27.32
C PRO A 165 -1.27 -5.27 27.39
N ALA A 166 -0.24 -5.07 26.55
CA ALA A 166 0.46 -3.78 26.46
C ALA A 166 -0.37 -2.69 25.77
N ILE A 167 -1.53 -3.04 25.20
CA ILE A 167 -2.48 -2.09 24.62
C ILE A 167 -3.75 -2.09 25.47
N PRO A 168 -4.28 -0.93 25.87
CA PRO A 168 -5.47 -0.85 26.70
C PRO A 168 -6.75 -0.92 25.86
N TRP A 169 -7.01 -2.07 25.22
CA TRP A 169 -8.10 -2.26 24.23
C TRP A 169 -9.48 -1.80 24.70
N GLU A 170 -9.78 -1.96 25.98
CA GLU A 170 -11.09 -1.58 26.56
C GLU A 170 -11.26 -0.07 26.77
N SER A 171 -10.20 0.73 26.66
CA SER A 171 -10.24 2.19 26.84
C SER A 171 -10.03 2.97 25.54
N ILE A 172 -9.77 2.30 24.42
CA ILE A 172 -9.56 2.91 23.11
C ILE A 172 -10.53 2.35 22.07
N PRO A 173 -11.08 3.18 21.16
CA PRO A 173 -12.09 2.73 20.20
C PRO A 173 -11.45 2.05 18.98
N VAL A 174 -10.70 0.96 19.24
CA VAL A 174 -9.96 0.18 18.24
C VAL A 174 -10.30 -1.30 18.39
N ARG A 175 -10.50 -1.99 17.27
CA ARG A 175 -10.68 -3.46 17.25
C ARG A 175 -9.77 -4.10 16.21
N VAL A 176 -9.20 -5.25 16.53
CA VAL A 176 -8.44 -6.05 15.54
C VAL A 176 -9.40 -6.84 14.66
N SER A 177 -9.17 -6.78 13.35
CA SER A 177 -9.97 -7.50 12.35
C SER A 177 -9.53 -8.97 12.30
N THR A 178 -10.25 -9.88 12.97
CA THR A 178 -9.86 -11.30 13.16
C THR A 178 -10.65 -12.30 12.30
N GLY A 179 -11.62 -11.82 11.52
CA GLY A 179 -12.47 -12.67 10.66
C GLY A 179 -12.86 -11.94 9.37
N LEU A 180 -13.15 -12.70 8.31
CA LEU A 180 -13.72 -12.15 7.08
C LEU A 180 -15.14 -11.66 7.35
N HIS A 181 -15.43 -10.39 7.09
CA HIS A 181 -16.77 -9.83 7.28
C HIS A 181 -17.04 -8.64 6.35
N PRO A 182 -18.30 -8.22 6.17
CA PRO A 182 -18.64 -7.04 5.39
C PRO A 182 -17.97 -5.77 5.91
N TRP A 183 -17.39 -4.98 5.01
CA TRP A 183 -16.80 -3.69 5.37
C TRP A 183 -17.87 -2.60 5.35
N GLU A 184 -18.33 -2.19 6.52
CA GLU A 184 -19.27 -1.09 6.65
C GLU A 184 -18.57 0.28 6.56
N PRO A 185 -19.11 1.24 5.80
CA PRO A 185 -18.55 2.59 5.73
C PRO A 185 -18.81 3.36 7.02
N ALA A 186 -17.86 4.19 7.46
CA ALA A 186 -18.08 5.08 8.60
C ALA A 186 -19.01 6.26 8.26
N SER A 187 -18.84 6.85 7.06
CA SER A 187 -19.59 8.04 6.61
C SER A 187 -19.95 7.96 5.12
N GLY A 188 -20.71 6.94 4.73
CA GLY A 188 -21.23 6.75 3.38
C GLY A 188 -20.24 6.22 2.34
N ARG A 189 -18.92 6.38 2.56
CA ARG A 189 -17.85 5.77 1.74
C ARG A 189 -16.90 4.96 2.62
N ARG A 190 -16.38 3.85 2.08
CA ARG A 190 -15.30 3.08 2.74
C ARG A 190 -13.98 3.81 2.53
N ILE A 191 -13.31 4.13 3.63
CA ILE A 191 -11.99 4.77 3.62
C ILE A 191 -11.11 4.03 4.61
N ALA A 192 -9.90 3.69 4.16
CA ALA A 192 -8.86 3.11 4.99
C ALA A 192 -7.62 4.00 5.04
N GLY A 193 -6.95 4.00 6.20
CA GLY A 193 -5.56 4.42 6.33
C GLY A 193 -4.61 3.25 6.07
N ILE A 194 -3.41 3.56 5.59
CA ILE A 194 -2.32 2.60 5.40
C ILE A 194 -1.05 3.20 5.99
N SER A 195 -0.47 2.52 6.98
CA SER A 195 0.75 2.96 7.66
C SER A 195 1.98 2.16 7.23
N ALA A 196 3.11 2.83 7.06
CA ALA A 196 4.40 2.20 6.87
C ALA A 196 5.49 3.02 7.58
N PHE A 197 6.17 2.39 8.55
CA PHE A 197 7.18 3.03 9.37
C PHE A 197 8.54 2.36 9.13
N GLY A 198 9.46 3.09 8.53
CA GLY A 198 10.79 2.59 8.20
C GLY A 198 11.68 2.56 9.44
N PHE A 199 12.54 1.55 9.53
CA PHE A 199 13.49 1.41 10.65
C PHE A 199 14.47 2.58 10.79
N SER A 200 14.67 3.38 9.74
CA SER A 200 15.44 4.64 9.79
C SER A 200 14.66 5.83 10.33
N GLY A 201 13.42 5.60 10.80
CA GLY A 201 12.51 6.61 11.32
C GLY A 201 11.71 7.37 10.26
N MET A 202 11.79 7.01 8.97
CA MET A 202 10.94 7.62 7.94
C MET A 202 9.54 6.98 7.96
N ASN A 203 8.52 7.79 8.17
CA ASN A 203 7.13 7.33 8.26
C ASN A 203 6.35 7.73 7.01
N ALA A 204 5.39 6.91 6.63
CA ALA A 204 4.41 7.23 5.61
C ALA A 204 3.01 6.82 6.08
N HIS A 205 2.03 7.65 5.76
CA HIS A 205 0.62 7.31 5.90
C HIS A 205 -0.15 7.70 4.65
N VAL A 206 -0.94 6.78 4.11
CA VAL A 206 -1.72 6.96 2.88
C VAL A 206 -3.18 6.67 3.16
N LEU A 207 -4.07 7.54 2.71
CA LEU A 207 -5.50 7.29 2.75
C LEU A 207 -5.95 6.71 1.40
N VAL A 208 -6.81 5.70 1.45
CA VAL A 208 -7.40 5.05 0.26
C VAL A 208 -8.90 4.96 0.43
N ALA A 209 -9.64 5.49 -0.55
CA ALA A 209 -11.09 5.58 -0.54
C ALA A 209 -11.71 4.74 -1.66
N GLU A 210 -12.92 4.25 -1.40
CA GLU A 210 -13.80 3.62 -2.38
C GLU A 210 -13.93 4.49 -3.64
N ALA A 211 -13.84 3.87 -4.82
CA ALA A 211 -14.04 4.57 -6.08
C ALA A 211 -15.44 5.20 -6.16
N PRO A 212 -15.61 6.35 -6.82
CA PRO A 212 -16.95 6.87 -7.08
C PRO A 212 -17.78 5.85 -7.88
N PRO A 213 -19.11 5.85 -7.74
CA PRO A 213 -19.98 4.98 -8.53
C PRO A 213 -19.67 5.09 -10.01
N ALA A 214 -19.57 3.95 -10.69
CA ALA A 214 -19.33 3.95 -12.13
C ALA A 214 -20.50 4.65 -12.84
N GLN A 215 -20.20 5.67 -13.63
CA GLN A 215 -21.21 6.21 -14.56
C GLN A 215 -21.50 5.12 -15.61
N PRO A 216 -22.77 4.89 -15.99
CA PRO A 216 -23.12 3.91 -17.01
C PRO A 216 -22.34 4.21 -18.29
N ARG A 217 -21.48 3.27 -18.70
CA ARG A 217 -20.68 3.43 -19.92
C ARG A 217 -21.40 2.73 -21.08
N ALA A 218 -21.59 3.43 -22.19
CA ALA A 218 -21.88 2.79 -23.46
C ALA A 218 -20.69 1.88 -23.83
N ALA A 219 -20.95 0.58 -23.99
CA ALA A 219 -19.93 -0.40 -24.33
C ALA A 219 -19.15 0.03 -25.58
N THR A 220 -17.82 0.04 -25.48
CA THR A 220 -16.95 0.21 -26.65
C THR A 220 -15.80 -0.79 -26.53
N ASP A 221 -15.76 -1.71 -27.49
CA ASP A 221 -14.97 -2.95 -27.54
C ASP A 221 -13.44 -2.77 -27.62
N ALA A 222 -12.94 -1.53 -27.58
CA ALA A 222 -11.54 -1.22 -27.84
C ALA A 222 -10.54 -1.63 -26.73
N GLN A 223 -11.01 -2.06 -25.55
CA GLN A 223 -10.15 -2.37 -24.40
C GLN A 223 -9.51 -3.77 -24.45
N GLY A 224 -10.12 -4.73 -25.13
CA GLY A 224 -9.57 -6.10 -25.24
C GLY A 224 -8.26 -6.18 -26.04
N ALA A 225 -8.13 -5.35 -27.09
CA ALA A 225 -6.99 -5.39 -28.01
C ALA A 225 -5.67 -4.93 -27.38
N ARG A 226 -5.70 -3.97 -26.43
CA ARG A 226 -4.48 -3.42 -25.80
C ARG A 226 -3.91 -4.34 -24.71
N ALA A 227 -4.77 -5.03 -23.96
CA ALA A 227 -4.34 -6.01 -22.96
C ALA A 227 -3.62 -7.20 -23.61
N LEU A 228 -4.10 -7.67 -24.77
CA LEU A 228 -3.47 -8.74 -25.54
C LEU A 228 -2.06 -8.35 -26.04
N HIS A 229 -1.84 -7.08 -26.37
CA HIS A 229 -0.54 -6.61 -26.84
C HIS A 229 0.50 -6.57 -25.70
N ALA A 230 0.12 -6.08 -24.52
CA ALA A 230 1.00 -6.06 -23.35
C ALA A 230 1.38 -7.47 -22.88
N LEU A 231 0.44 -8.41 -22.87
CA LEU A 231 0.68 -9.82 -22.56
C LEU A 231 1.64 -10.49 -23.54
N ARG A 232 1.58 -10.12 -24.84
CA ARG A 232 2.53 -10.60 -25.85
C ARG A 232 3.94 -10.06 -25.62
N CYS A 233 4.08 -8.78 -25.26
CA CYS A 233 5.38 -8.17 -24.95
C CYS A 233 6.01 -8.78 -23.69
N LEU A 234 5.22 -9.03 -22.64
CA LEU A 234 5.68 -9.71 -21.42
C LEU A 234 6.12 -11.15 -21.71
N ARG A 235 5.34 -11.92 -22.48
CA ARG A 235 5.77 -13.26 -22.92
C ARG A 235 7.08 -13.24 -23.72
N ALA A 236 7.25 -12.27 -24.62
CA ALA A 236 8.48 -12.12 -25.41
C ALA A 236 9.70 -11.67 -24.59
N ALA A 237 9.48 -10.95 -23.49
CA ALA A 237 10.53 -10.60 -22.53
C ALA A 237 10.91 -11.81 -21.64
N MET A 238 9.90 -12.57 -21.19
CA MET A 238 10.09 -13.73 -20.32
C MET A 238 10.72 -14.93 -21.06
N SER A 239 10.46 -15.11 -22.36
CA SER A 239 11.10 -16.17 -23.16
C SER A 239 12.60 -15.97 -23.39
N ARG A 240 13.15 -14.80 -23.05
CA ARG A 240 14.59 -14.49 -23.12
C ARG A 240 15.32 -14.75 -21.80
N TRP A 241 14.61 -15.16 -20.74
CA TRP A 241 15.22 -15.54 -19.47
C TRP A 241 15.65 -17.00 -19.47
N PRO A 242 16.90 -17.30 -19.06
CA PRO A 242 17.33 -18.68 -18.90
C PRO A 242 16.44 -19.38 -17.85
N ASN A 243 15.87 -20.53 -18.20
CA ASN A 243 15.05 -21.43 -17.36
C ASN A 243 13.53 -21.17 -17.27
N TRP A 244 12.91 -20.46 -18.23
CA TRP A 244 11.43 -20.45 -18.34
C TRP A 244 10.90 -21.81 -18.85
N PRO A 245 9.87 -22.42 -18.21
CA PRO A 245 9.26 -23.65 -18.72
C PRO A 245 8.59 -23.39 -20.08
N GLY A 246 9.23 -23.90 -21.14
CA GLY A 246 8.86 -23.67 -22.55
C GLY A 246 9.94 -22.95 -23.38
N ALA A 247 11.09 -22.59 -22.80
CA ALA A 247 12.25 -22.12 -23.57
C ALA A 247 12.94 -23.32 -24.27
N SER A 248 13.16 -23.22 -25.59
CA SER A 248 14.00 -24.18 -26.31
C SER A 248 15.43 -24.15 -25.73
N PRO A 249 16.09 -25.31 -25.55
CA PRO A 249 17.44 -25.33 -24.99
C PRO A 249 18.41 -24.58 -25.90
N ILE A 250 19.13 -23.61 -25.35
CA ILE A 250 20.25 -22.97 -26.03
C ILE A 250 21.38 -24.00 -26.08
N THR A 251 21.58 -24.63 -27.22
CA THR A 251 22.75 -25.48 -27.46
C THR A 251 23.99 -24.58 -27.59
N SER A 252 25.10 -25.06 -27.05
CA SER A 252 26.33 -24.33 -26.71
C SER A 252 27.18 -23.84 -27.90
N ARG A 253 26.56 -23.34 -28.98
CA ARG A 253 27.28 -22.79 -30.15
C ARG A 253 26.71 -21.49 -30.70
N GLN A 254 26.31 -20.55 -29.85
CA GLN A 254 26.25 -19.14 -30.24
C GLN A 254 27.07 -18.31 -29.26
N ARG A 255 28.30 -18.00 -29.69
CA ARG A 255 29.19 -17.05 -29.03
C ARG A 255 28.45 -15.73 -28.82
N LEU A 256 28.62 -15.17 -27.63
CA LEU A 256 28.36 -13.78 -27.29
C LEU A 256 29.13 -12.86 -28.24
N THR A 257 28.52 -12.51 -29.37
CA THR A 257 28.94 -11.38 -30.21
C THR A 257 27.71 -10.60 -30.64
N SER A 258 27.06 -9.92 -29.69
CA SER A 258 26.20 -8.78 -30.03
C SER A 258 26.55 -7.62 -29.12
N ARG A 259 27.36 -6.72 -29.69
CA ARG A 259 27.53 -5.35 -29.19
C ARG A 259 26.14 -4.74 -29.07
N TRP A 260 25.83 -4.18 -27.91
CA TRP A 260 24.70 -3.26 -27.73
C TRP A 260 24.87 -2.09 -28.72
N PRO A 261 23.92 -1.82 -29.63
CA PRO A 261 23.92 -0.56 -30.34
C PRO A 261 23.40 0.51 -29.37
N MET A 262 24.32 1.26 -28.74
CA MET A 262 24.01 2.56 -28.16
C MET A 262 23.81 3.55 -29.31
N SER A 263 22.58 3.67 -29.80
CA SER A 263 22.16 4.81 -30.61
C SER A 263 20.82 5.31 -30.08
N VAL A 264 20.88 6.29 -29.18
CA VAL A 264 19.75 7.12 -28.78
C VAL A 264 19.52 8.14 -29.91
N PRO A 265 18.33 8.25 -30.51
CA PRO A 265 18.07 9.33 -31.47
C PRO A 265 17.99 10.66 -30.71
N ARG A 266 18.85 11.63 -31.06
CA ARG A 266 18.71 13.01 -30.60
C ARG A 266 17.43 13.62 -31.19
N PRO A 267 16.65 14.39 -30.42
CA PRO A 267 15.50 15.10 -30.96
C PRO A 267 15.95 16.17 -31.96
N ARG A 268 15.26 16.25 -33.12
CA ARG A 268 15.49 17.28 -34.13
C ARG A 268 15.08 18.65 -33.57
N SER A 269 16.03 19.58 -33.55
CA SER A 269 15.79 21.00 -33.27
C SER A 269 14.95 21.61 -34.39
N VAL A 270 13.76 22.13 -34.06
CA VAL A 270 13.03 23.06 -34.94
C VAL A 270 13.41 24.47 -34.50
N ALA A 271 14.52 24.98 -35.04
CA ALA A 271 14.86 26.39 -34.96
C ALA A 271 14.23 27.10 -36.17
N ARG A 272 13.20 27.91 -35.92
CA ARG A 272 12.70 28.88 -36.89
C ARG A 272 13.72 30.01 -37.01
N THR A 273 14.17 30.26 -38.23
CA THR A 273 14.98 31.41 -38.63
C THR A 273 14.17 32.70 -38.49
N CYS A 274 14.58 33.59 -37.58
CA CYS A 274 14.29 35.03 -37.69
C CYS A 274 15.45 35.68 -38.45
N ARG A 275 15.13 36.35 -39.57
CA ARG A 275 16.06 37.22 -40.32
C ARG A 275 16.18 38.54 -39.57
N CYS A 276 17.40 39.01 -39.37
CA CYS A 276 17.67 40.43 -39.12
C CYS A 276 17.68 41.19 -40.45
N ALA A 277 17.03 42.35 -40.47
CA ALA A 277 17.30 43.42 -41.42
C ALA A 277 17.22 44.75 -40.65
N ALA A 278 18.33 45.50 -40.73
CA ALA A 278 18.60 46.91 -40.42
C ALA A 278 18.00 47.51 -39.13
#